data_AF-A0A956HIF5-F1
#
_entry.id   AF-A0A956HIF5-F1
#
_cell.length_a   1.000
_cell.length_b   1.000
_cell.length_c   1.000
_cell.angle_alpha   90.00
_cell.angle_beta   90.00
_cell.angle_gamma   90.00
#
_symmetry.space_group_name_H-M   'P 1'
#
loop_
_entity.id
_entity.type
_entity.pdbx_description
1 polymer ?
#
loop_
_entity_poly.entity_id
_entity_poly.type
_entity_poly.pdbx_seq_one_letter_code
_entity_poly.pdbx_strand_id
1 'polypeptide(L)'
;MSACLACEGPLDRLGAKGDWVYAACRRCGAVQLDPPPRGAELRALYERGYHHDGHYYRDAARHQRERAPVIEQVGGHVLARLPAGGRALELGAG
;
A
#
# COMPACT_ATOMS: atom_id res chain seq x y z
N MET A 1 -10.09 -19.89 5.07
CA MET A 1 -9.99 -18.96 3.92
C MET A 1 -10.94 -17.82 4.17
N SER A 2 -10.41 -16.61 4.17
CA SER A 2 -11.18 -15.38 4.29
C SER A 2 -11.89 -15.07 2.95
N ALA A 3 -12.80 -14.10 2.96
CA ALA A 3 -13.35 -13.53 1.73
C ALA A 3 -12.40 -12.47 1.16
N CYS A 4 -12.54 -12.17 -0.13
CA CYS A 4 -11.78 -11.10 -0.76
C CYS A 4 -12.08 -9.73 -0.12
N LEU A 5 -11.05 -8.97 0.28
CA LEU A 5 -11.23 -7.65 0.89
C LEU A 5 -11.81 -6.60 -0.07
N ALA A 6 -11.67 -6.79 -1.39
CA ALA A 6 -12.13 -5.84 -2.39
C ALA A 6 -13.57 -6.09 -2.87
N CYS A 7 -13.99 -7.36 -2.94
CA CYS A 7 -15.28 -7.72 -3.55
C CYS A 7 -16.02 -8.87 -2.85
N GLU A 8 -15.52 -9.33 -1.72
CA GLU A 8 -16.07 -10.42 -0.89
C GLU A 8 -16.17 -11.79 -1.61
N GLY A 9 -15.57 -11.90 -2.80
CA GLY A 9 -15.53 -13.13 -3.57
C GLY A 9 -14.62 -14.23 -2.97
N PRO A 10 -14.74 -15.47 -3.48
CA PRO A 10 -13.92 -16.59 -3.02
C PRO A 10 -12.46 -16.42 -3.41
N LEU A 11 -11.58 -16.97 -2.56
CA LEU A 11 -10.13 -16.92 -2.70
C LEU A 11 -9.55 -18.30 -3.04
N ASP A 12 -8.53 -18.32 -3.88
CA ASP A 12 -7.65 -19.46 -4.11
C ASP A 12 -6.27 -19.19 -3.55
N ARG A 13 -5.71 -20.17 -2.84
CA ARG A 13 -4.34 -20.11 -2.36
C ARG A 13 -3.38 -20.12 -3.55
N LEU A 14 -2.49 -19.13 -3.60
CA LEU A 14 -1.42 -19.04 -4.60
C LEU A 14 -0.11 -19.65 -4.08
N GLY A 15 0.20 -19.44 -2.80
CA GLY A 15 1.49 -19.84 -2.22
C GLY A 15 1.69 -19.27 -0.83
N ALA A 16 2.90 -19.42 -0.28
CA ALA A 16 3.27 -18.84 1.01
C ALA A 16 4.74 -18.40 1.06
N LYS A 17 5.02 -17.40 1.89
CA LYS A 17 6.38 -16.95 2.24
C LYS A 17 6.47 -16.82 3.77
N GLY A 18 7.19 -17.74 4.41
CA GLY A 18 7.13 -17.87 5.86
C GLY A 18 5.71 -18.17 6.31
N ASP A 19 5.22 -17.44 7.32
CA ASP A 19 3.87 -17.59 7.86
C ASP A 19 2.79 -16.86 7.04
N TRP A 20 3.17 -16.16 5.97
CA TRP A 20 2.27 -15.38 5.14
C TRP A 20 1.78 -16.19 3.94
N VAL A 21 0.48 -16.41 3.84
CA VAL A 21 -0.15 -17.08 2.70
C VAL A 21 -0.71 -16.03 1.75
N TYR A 22 -0.41 -16.16 0.46
CA TYR A 22 -0.96 -15.34 -0.61
C TYR A 22 -2.15 -16.05 -1.26
N ALA A 23 -3.21 -15.30 -1.53
CA ALA A 23 -4.40 -15.80 -2.20
C ALA A 23 -4.91 -14.82 -3.26
N ALA A 24 -5.50 -15.35 -4.33
CA ALA A 24 -6.11 -14.56 -5.41
C ALA A 24 -7.63 -14.76 -5.43
N CYS A 25 -8.36 -13.67 -5.66
CA CYS A 25 -9.79 -13.72 -5.82
C CYS A 25 -10.18 -14.21 -7.22
N ARG A 26 -11.00 -15.26 -7.29
CA ARG A 26 -11.53 -15.79 -8.57
C ARG A 26 -12.42 -14.79 -9.32
N ARG A 27 -12.97 -13.80 -8.62
CA ARG A 27 -13.94 -12.85 -9.19
C ARG A 27 -13.29 -11.58 -9.72
N CYS A 28 -12.46 -10.91 -8.91
CA CYS A 28 -11.86 -9.62 -9.26
C CYS A 28 -10.37 -9.68 -9.56
N GLY A 29 -9.72 -10.84 -9.38
CA GLY A 29 -8.28 -10.99 -9.59
C GLY A 29 -7.39 -10.33 -8.53
N ALA A 30 -7.96 -9.68 -7.52
CA ALA A 30 -7.18 -9.09 -6.43
C ALA A 30 -6.35 -10.16 -5.70
N VAL A 31 -5.09 -9.83 -5.43
CA VAL A 31 -4.19 -10.66 -4.63
C VAL A 31 -4.08 -10.05 -3.24
N GLN A 32 -4.20 -10.90 -2.22
CA GLN A 32 -4.13 -10.49 -0.81
C GLN A 32 -3.44 -11.55 0.05
N LEU A 33 -3.19 -11.18 1.31
CA LEU A 33 -2.84 -12.14 2.35
C LEU A 33 -4.10 -12.85 2.87
N ASP A 34 -3.98 -14.14 3.21
CA ASP A 34 -5.05 -14.93 3.81
C ASP A 34 -4.56 -15.76 5.03
N PRO A 35 -4.97 -15.42 6.27
CA PRO A 35 -5.86 -14.32 6.61
C PRO A 35 -5.18 -12.95 6.38
N PRO A 36 -5.97 -11.87 6.19
CA PRO A 36 -5.42 -10.53 6.25
C PRO A 36 -4.89 -10.25 7.67
N PRO A 37 -3.78 -9.51 7.81
CA PRO A 37 -3.26 -9.15 9.13
C PRO A 37 -4.28 -8.31 9.89
N ARG A 38 -4.41 -8.54 11.20
CA ARG A 38 -5.28 -7.78 12.09
C ARG A 38 -4.74 -6.36 12.26
N GLY A 39 -5.60 -5.42 12.65
CA GLY A 39 -5.21 -4.03 12.86
C GLY A 39 -4.03 -3.84 13.84
N ALA A 40 -3.98 -4.63 14.91
CA ALA A 40 -2.86 -4.61 15.85
C ALA A 40 -1.55 -5.16 15.24
N GLU A 41 -1.64 -6.19 14.39
CA GLU A 41 -0.47 -6.76 13.69
C GLU A 41 0.05 -5.78 12.64
N LEU A 42 -0.84 -5.15 11.86
CA LEU A 42 -0.49 -4.09 10.92
C LEU A 42 0.18 -2.92 11.65
N ARG A 43 -0.43 -2.43 12.73
CA ARG A 43 0.16 -1.34 13.53
C ARG A 43 1.57 -1.69 14.01
N ALA A 44 1.74 -2.88 14.56
CA ALA A 44 3.05 -3.32 15.04
C ALA A 44 4.07 -3.49 13.89
N LEU A 45 3.64 -3.88 12.68
CA LEU A 45 4.50 -3.90 11.49
C LEU A 45 4.92 -2.48 11.08
N TYR A 46 3.99 -1.52 11.09
CA TYR A 46 4.28 -0.12 10.82
C TYR A 46 5.28 0.46 11.83
N GLU A 47 5.06 0.22 13.13
CA GLU A 47 5.91 0.72 14.22
C GLU A 47 7.32 0.10 14.22
N ARG A 48 7.48 -1.18 13.84
CA ARG A 48 8.77 -1.88 13.91
C ARG A 48 9.75 -1.55 12.79
N GLY A 49 9.30 -1.07 11.63
CA GLY A 49 10.20 -0.95 10.48
C GLY A 49 9.79 -0.01 9.35
N TYR A 50 8.55 0.49 9.30
CA TYR A 50 8.11 1.31 8.16
C TYR A 50 8.80 2.68 8.12
N HIS A 51 9.18 3.23 9.28
CA HIS A 51 9.90 4.51 9.37
C HIS A 51 11.43 4.40 9.22
N HIS A 52 12.00 3.19 9.27
CA HIS A 52 13.47 3.01 9.31
C HIS A 52 14.01 2.34 8.05
N ASP A 53 13.24 1.41 7.46
CA ASP A 53 13.69 0.59 6.33
C ASP A 53 12.96 0.95 5.04
N GLY A 54 12.67 2.24 4.81
CA GLY A 54 11.96 2.75 3.63
C GLY A 54 12.27 1.89 2.41
N HIS A 55 11.26 1.12 1.98
CA HIS A 55 11.33 -0.28 1.50
C HIS A 55 12.42 -0.68 0.47
N TYR A 56 13.21 0.25 -0.05
CA TYR A 56 14.21 0.04 -1.09
C TYR A 56 15.49 0.88 -0.97
N TYR A 57 15.62 1.79 0.01
CA TYR A 57 16.73 2.75 0.02
C TYR A 57 17.33 2.96 1.40
N ARG A 58 18.57 2.49 1.57
CA ARG A 58 19.43 2.85 2.72
C ARG A 58 19.78 4.34 2.78
N ASP A 59 19.45 5.10 1.73
CA ASP A 59 19.67 6.55 1.61
C ASP A 59 18.34 7.25 1.32
N ALA A 60 17.76 7.84 2.38
CA ALA A 60 16.51 8.60 2.31
C ALA A 60 16.61 9.83 1.38
N ALA A 61 17.78 10.47 1.29
CA ALA A 61 17.96 11.65 0.45
C ALA A 61 17.95 11.27 -1.04
N ARG A 62 18.53 10.11 -1.38
CA ARG A 62 18.44 9.55 -2.73
C ARG A 62 17.01 9.18 -3.10
N HIS A 63 16.28 8.51 -2.21
CA HIS A 63 14.88 8.16 -2.43
C HIS A 63 14.01 9.39 -2.69
N GLN A 64 14.18 10.46 -1.89
CA GLN A 64 13.45 11.71 -2.12
C GLN A 64 13.78 12.33 -3.47
N ARG A 65 15.07 12.40 -3.87
CA ARG A 65 15.46 12.92 -5.19
C ARG A 65 14.88 12.12 -6.35
N GLU A 66 14.85 10.79 -6.24
CA GLU A 66 14.34 9.91 -7.31
C GLU A 66 12.81 9.98 -7.42
N ARG A 67 12.09 10.16 -6.31
CA ARG A 67 10.61 10.21 -6.31
C ARG A 67 10.02 11.60 -6.48
N ALA A 68 10.77 12.66 -6.13
CA ALA A 68 10.29 14.04 -6.22
C ALA A 68 9.67 14.38 -7.58
N PRO A 69 10.27 14.03 -8.74
CA PRO A 69 9.66 14.36 -10.03
C PRO A 69 8.28 13.72 -10.23
N VAL A 70 8.09 12.47 -9.78
CA VAL A 70 6.81 11.77 -9.89
C VAL A 70 5.77 12.40 -8.96
N ILE A 71 6.15 12.69 -7.71
CA ILE A 71 5.26 13.30 -6.72
C ILE A 71 4.85 14.70 -7.19
N GLU A 72 5.79 15.51 -7.68
CA GLU A 72 5.52 16.84 -8.21
C GLU A 72 4.59 16.79 -9.43
N GLN A 73 4.81 15.85 -10.36
CA GLN A 73 3.96 15.70 -11.53
C GLN A 73 2.53 15.29 -11.15
N VAL A 74 2.38 14.27 -10.30
CA VAL A 74 1.06 13.79 -9.84
C VAL A 74 0.37 14.87 -9.01
N GLY A 75 1.08 15.49 -8.08
CA GLY A 75 0.60 16.60 -7.26
C GLY A 75 0.11 17.76 -8.12
N GLY A 76 0.90 18.19 -9.10
CA GLY A 76 0.49 19.23 -10.05
C GLY A 76 -0.79 18.87 -10.81
N HIS A 77 -0.94 17.61 -11.24
CA HIS A 77 -2.14 17.14 -11.93
C HIS A 77 -3.38 17.13 -11.03
N VAL A 78 -3.23 16.76 -9.77
CA VAL A 78 -4.32 16.79 -8.78
C VAL A 78 -4.71 18.23 -8.47
N LEU A 79 -3.74 19.09 -8.14
CA LEU A 79 -3.96 20.48 -7.76
C LEU A 79 -4.61 21.28 -8.90
N ALA A 80 -4.21 21.05 -10.15
CA ALA A 80 -4.81 21.72 -11.32
C ALA A 80 -6.29 21.36 -11.55
N ARG A 81 -6.79 20.27 -10.96
CA ARG A 81 -8.18 19.83 -11.06
C ARG A 81 -9.01 20.18 -9.83
N LEU A 82 -8.40 20.76 -8.80
CA LEU A 82 -9.14 21.17 -7.62
C LEU A 82 -9.98 22.41 -7.90
N PRO A 83 -11.22 22.48 -7.40
CA PRO A 83 -11.96 23.74 -7.39
C PRO A 83 -11.24 24.77 -6.52
N ALA A 84 -11.57 26.05 -6.71
CA ALA A 84 -11.05 27.11 -5.86
C ALA A 84 -11.36 26.81 -4.37
N GLY A 85 -10.32 26.79 -3.53
CA GLY A 85 -10.44 26.43 -2.11
C GLY A 85 -10.53 24.92 -1.83
N GLY A 86 -10.40 24.07 -2.85
CA GLY A 86 -10.36 22.62 -2.72
C GLY A 86 -9.15 22.13 -1.89
N ARG A 87 -9.27 20.93 -1.33
CA ARG A 87 -8.24 20.29 -0.51
C ARG A 87 -7.90 18.92 -1.09
N ALA A 88 -6.62 18.54 -0.99
CA ALA A 88 -6.15 17.21 -1.32
C ALA A 88 -5.67 16.49 -0.05
N LEU A 89 -5.84 15.17 -0.02
CA LEU A 89 -5.34 14.28 1.04
C LEU A 89 -4.43 13.23 0.40
N GLU A 90 -3.22 13.10 0.95
CA GLU A 90 -2.31 12.01 0.63
C GLU A 90 -2.41 10.93 1.71
N LEU A 91 -2.71 9.70 1.31
CA LEU A 91 -2.72 8.54 2.20
C LEU A 91 -1.37 7.84 2.09
N GLY A 92 -0.67 7.68 3.22
CA GLY A 92 0.64 7.04 3.26
C GLY A 92 1.79 7.91 2.73
N ALA A 93 1.80 9.20 3.06
CA ALA A 93 2.78 10.20 2.65
C ALA A 93 4.22 10.00 3.19
N GLY A 94 4.57 8.77 3.59
CA GLY A 94 5.90 8.41 4.10
C GLY A 94 6.96 8.35 3.02
#